data_AF-A0A950GMM9-F1
#
_entry.id   AF-A0A950GMM9-F1
#
_cell.length_a   1.000
_cell.length_b   1.000
_cell.length_c   1.000
_cell.angle_alpha   90.00
_cell.angle_beta   90.00
_cell.angle_gamma   90.00
#
_symmetry.space_group_name_H-M   'P 1'
#
loop_
_entity.id
_entity.type
_entity.pdbx_description
1 polymer ?
#
loop_
_entity_poly.entity_id
_entity_poly.type
_entity_poly.pdbx_seq_one_letter_code
_entity_poly.pdbx_strand_id
1 'polypeptide(L)'
;DERVLNTEGLRFRDEFSRHKALDAIGDLALAGLPIIGSFRSYRGGHRLNIGVIEALFADKSAYRIVDGAVPATTSRRGDFVPAGIPAAAFAPDMS
;
A
#
# COMPACT_ATOMS: atom_id res chain seq x y z
N ASP A 1 16.09 20.56 -20.31
CA ASP A 1 15.99 20.79 -18.85
C ASP A 1 15.41 19.54 -18.19
N GLU A 2 16.21 18.82 -17.40
CA GLU A 2 15.82 17.56 -16.74
C GLU A 2 15.95 17.63 -15.20
N ARG A 3 16.04 18.83 -14.64
CA ARG A 3 16.29 19.02 -13.19
C ARG A 3 15.00 19.16 -12.39
N VAL A 4 15.01 18.60 -11.18
CA VAL A 4 13.99 18.88 -10.15
C VAL A 4 14.02 20.37 -9.82
N LEU A 5 12.85 21.02 -9.83
CA LEU A 5 12.74 22.47 -9.65
C LEU A 5 12.68 22.91 -8.18
N ASN A 6 12.38 21.99 -7.27
CA ASN A 6 12.34 22.27 -5.84
C ASN A 6 13.71 22.71 -5.34
N THR A 7 13.78 23.88 -4.70
CA THR A 7 15.03 24.48 -4.18
C THR A 7 15.77 23.57 -3.20
N GLU A 8 15.03 22.81 -2.40
CA GLU A 8 15.57 21.88 -1.39
C GLU A 8 15.85 20.48 -1.96
N GLY A 9 15.51 20.24 -3.23
CA GLY A 9 15.69 18.95 -3.89
C GLY A 9 14.68 17.89 -3.44
N LEU A 10 15.11 16.63 -3.51
CA LEU A 10 14.33 15.45 -3.10
C LEU A 10 14.65 15.08 -1.64
N ARG A 11 13.65 14.58 -0.92
CA ARG A 11 13.82 14.01 0.43
C ARG A 11 14.62 12.71 0.39
N PHE A 12 14.46 11.93 -0.68
CA PHE A 12 15.17 10.68 -0.91
C PHE A 12 15.63 10.58 -2.36
N ARG A 13 16.76 9.89 -2.60
CA ARG A 13 17.29 9.69 -3.96
C ARG A 13 16.30 8.92 -4.87
N ASP A 14 15.47 8.07 -4.29
CA ASP A 14 14.47 7.22 -4.95
C ASP A 14 13.01 7.68 -4.68
N GLU A 15 12.80 8.96 -4.31
CA GLU A 15 11.51 9.49 -3.85
C GLU A 15 10.34 9.22 -4.81
N PHE A 16 10.55 9.37 -6.13
CA PHE A 16 9.50 9.07 -7.11
C PHE A 16 9.02 7.60 -7.05
N SER A 17 9.96 6.66 -6.85
CA SER A 17 9.62 5.24 -6.74
C SER A 17 8.93 4.94 -5.40
N ARG A 18 9.40 5.56 -4.31
CA ARG A 18 8.74 5.46 -3.00
C ARG A 18 7.32 6.02 -3.01
N HIS A 19 7.10 7.11 -3.72
CA HIS A 19 5.76 7.69 -3.86
C HIS A 19 4.82 6.74 -4.60
N LYS A 20 5.29 6.07 -5.65
CA LYS A 20 4.49 5.02 -6.33
C LYS A 20 4.18 3.82 -5.45
N ALA A 21 5.11 3.43 -4.57
CA ALA A 21 4.84 2.42 -3.55
C ALA A 21 3.79 2.91 -2.52
N LEU A 22 3.87 4.18 -2.11
CA LEU A 22 2.90 4.80 -1.20
C LEU A 22 1.50 4.90 -1.84
N ASP A 23 1.42 5.30 -3.11
CA ASP A 23 0.20 5.30 -3.92
C ASP A 23 -0.45 3.91 -3.90
N ALA A 24 0.34 2.86 -4.18
CA ALA A 24 -0.15 1.48 -4.18
C ALA A 24 -0.64 1.01 -2.81
N ILE A 25 0.03 1.40 -1.71
CA ILE A 25 -0.44 1.11 -0.35
C ILE A 25 -1.80 1.78 -0.11
N GLY A 26 -1.96 3.03 -0.54
CA GLY A 26 -3.23 3.75 -0.44
C GLY A 26 -4.34 3.08 -1.25
N ASP A 27 -4.07 2.70 -2.49
CA ASP A 27 -5.03 2.01 -3.36
C ASP A 27 -5.45 0.65 -2.76
N LEU A 28 -4.50 -0.15 -2.25
CA LEU A 28 -4.76 -1.45 -1.63
C LEU A 28 -5.55 -1.33 -0.32
N ALA A 29 -5.41 -0.23 0.41
CA ALA A 29 -6.18 0.01 1.63
C ALA A 29 -7.69 0.18 1.35
N LEU A 30 -8.08 0.49 0.11
CA LEU A 30 -9.49 0.55 -0.30
C LEU A 30 -10.16 -0.83 -0.37
N ALA A 31 -9.42 -1.92 -0.18
CA ALA A 31 -9.96 -3.28 -0.12
C ALA A 31 -10.87 -3.53 1.09
N GLY A 32 -10.95 -2.60 2.05
CA GLY A 32 -11.86 -2.65 3.21
C GLY A 32 -11.32 -3.44 4.41
N LEU A 33 -10.35 -4.33 4.21
CA LEU A 33 -9.62 -5.03 5.27
C LEU A 33 -8.12 -5.03 4.98
N PRO A 34 -7.25 -5.07 6.01
CA PRO A 34 -5.81 -5.21 5.81
C PRO A 34 -5.48 -6.47 5.01
N ILE A 35 -4.70 -6.32 3.93
CA ILE A 35 -4.25 -7.44 3.12
C ILE A 35 -2.97 -8.01 3.72
N ILE A 36 -3.00 -9.29 4.10
CA ILE A 36 -1.81 -10.06 4.46
C ILE A 36 -1.36 -10.83 3.21
N GLY A 37 -0.33 -10.33 2.53
CA GLY A 37 0.16 -10.93 1.29
C GLY A 37 1.36 -10.20 0.70
N SER A 38 1.80 -10.64 -0.48
CA SER A 38 2.86 -9.97 -1.24
C SER A 38 2.26 -9.26 -2.46
N PHE A 39 2.53 -7.97 -2.56
CA PHE A 39 2.15 -7.16 -3.72
C PHE A 39 3.39 -6.80 -4.54
N ARG A 40 3.32 -7.02 -5.86
CA ARG A 40 4.36 -6.64 -6.81
C ARG A 40 3.71 -5.90 -7.96
N SER A 41 4.26 -4.74 -8.30
CA SER A 41 3.76 -3.90 -9.39
C SER A 41 4.90 -3.45 -10.27
N TYR A 42 4.68 -3.47 -11.58
CA TYR A 42 5.67 -3.08 -12.58
C TYR A 42 5.08 -1.97 -13.44
N ARG A 43 5.60 -0.74 -13.28
CA ARG A 43 5.03 0.48 -13.89
C ARG A 43 3.52 0.64 -13.63
N GLY A 44 3.08 0.26 -12.43
CA GLY A 44 1.68 0.35 -12.05
C GLY A 44 1.20 1.78 -11.83
N GLY A 45 -0.13 1.93 -11.85
CA GLY A 45 -0.84 3.14 -11.48
C GLY A 45 -2.19 2.78 -10.88
N HIS A 46 -2.93 3.77 -10.41
CA HIS A 46 -4.15 3.58 -9.61
C HIS A 46 -5.15 2.60 -10.22
N ARG A 47 -5.43 2.73 -11.52
CA ARG A 47 -6.38 1.83 -12.21
C ARG A 47 -5.92 0.37 -12.22
N LEU A 48 -4.62 0.12 -12.35
CA LEU A 48 -4.07 -1.24 -12.31
C LEU A 48 -4.11 -1.80 -10.88
N ASN A 49 -3.77 -0.98 -9.88
CA ASN A 49 -3.81 -1.38 -8.47
C ASN A 49 -5.23 -1.77 -8.05
N ILE A 50 -6.23 -0.96 -8.41
CA ILE A 50 -7.65 -1.26 -8.16
C ILE A 50 -8.08 -2.53 -8.91
N GLY A 51 -7.68 -2.69 -10.18
CA GLY A 51 -8.01 -3.89 -10.96
C GLY A 51 -7.48 -5.20 -10.33
N VAL A 52 -6.36 -5.16 -9.61
CA VAL A 52 -5.86 -6.31 -8.85
C VAL A 52 -6.79 -6.65 -7.69
N ILE A 53 -7.30 -5.65 -6.97
CA ILE A 53 -8.25 -5.83 -5.86
C ILE A 53 -9.58 -6.39 -6.39
N GLU A 54 -10.08 -5.81 -7.48
CA GLU A 54 -11.31 -6.28 -8.14
C GLU A 54 -11.16 -7.75 -8.57
N ALA A 55 -10.05 -8.12 -9.21
CA ALA A 55 -9.78 -9.49 -9.61
C ALA A 55 -9.63 -10.44 -8.41
N LEU A 56 -8.97 -10.01 -7.33
CA LEU A 56 -8.81 -10.81 -6.11
C LEU A 56 -10.17 -11.11 -5.47
N PHE A 57 -11.08 -10.13 -5.42
CA PHE A 57 -12.40 -10.32 -4.81
C PHE A 57 -13.44 -10.96 -5.74
N ALA A 58 -13.19 -10.97 -7.05
CA ALA A 58 -14.01 -11.73 -7.98
C ALA A 58 -13.93 -13.25 -7.73
N ASP A 59 -12.81 -13.74 -7.20
CA ASP A 59 -12.61 -15.15 -6.86
C ASP A 59 -12.47 -15.37 -5.34
N LYS A 60 -13.55 -15.87 -4.72
CA LYS A 60 -13.58 -16.20 -3.28
C LYS A 60 -12.62 -17.32 -2.88
N SER A 61 -12.09 -18.10 -3.81
CA SER A 61 -11.08 -19.12 -3.53
C SER A 61 -9.66 -18.54 -3.44
N ALA A 62 -9.44 -17.33 -3.99
CA ALA A 62 -8.15 -16.67 -4.02
C ALA A 62 -7.78 -15.97 -2.70
N TYR A 63 -8.72 -15.86 -1.75
CA TYR A 63 -8.47 -15.26 -0.44
C TYR A 63 -9.26 -15.94 0.68
N ARG A 64 -8.85 -15.66 1.91
CA ARG A 64 -9.58 -16.04 3.12
C ARG A 64 -9.57 -14.88 4.09
N ILE A 65 -10.72 -14.58 4.69
CA ILE A 65 -10.81 -13.67 5.81
C ILE A 65 -10.38 -14.44 7.06
N VAL A 66 -9.41 -13.91 7.78
CA VAL A 66 -8.89 -14.50 9.02
C VAL A 66 -9.06 -13.51 10.16
N ASP A 67 -9.47 -14.02 11.33
CA ASP A 67 -9.55 -13.24 12.54
C ASP A 67 -8.18 -13.18 13.21
N GLY A 68 -7.74 -11.98 13.64
CA GLY A 68 -6.52 -11.84 14.44
C GLY A 68 -5.82 -10.49 14.27
N ALA A 69 -4.99 -10.15 15.27
CA ALA A 69 -4.04 -9.06 15.12
C ALA A 69 -2.99 -9.45 14.08
N VAL A 70 -2.65 -8.52 13.16
CA VAL A 70 -1.56 -8.71 12.22
C VAL A 70 -0.31 -9.12 13.00
N PRO A 71 0.25 -10.32 12.82
CA PRO A 71 1.40 -10.75 13.60
C PRO A 71 2.53 -9.75 13.40
N ALA A 72 3.02 -9.19 14.51
CA ALA A 72 4.15 -8.27 14.53
C ALA A 72 5.38 -9.00 13.95
N THR A 73 5.59 -8.83 12.65
CA THR A 73 6.64 -9.54 11.92
C THR A 73 7.96 -8.82 12.18
N THR A 74 8.93 -9.53 12.72
CA THR A 74 10.31 -9.08 12.85
C THR A 74 10.93 -8.95 11.45
N SER A 75 11.10 -7.71 10.99
CA SER A 75 11.74 -7.41 9.71
C SER A 75 13.21 -7.85 9.72
N ARG A 76 13.57 -8.81 8.86
CA ARG A 76 14.97 -9.06 8.45
C ARG A 76 15.26 -8.17 7.24
N ARG A 77 16.45 -7.55 7.19
CA ARG A 77 16.88 -6.72 6.05
C ARG A 77 16.83 -7.56 4.77
N GLY A 78 16.00 -7.15 3.82
CA GLY A 78 15.76 -7.86 2.54
C GLY A 78 14.29 -8.07 2.24
N ASP A 79 13.46 -8.15 3.29
CA ASP A 79 12.01 -8.33 3.17
C ASP A 79 11.30 -7.02 3.50
N PHE A 80 10.94 -6.25 2.47
CA PHE A 80 10.19 -5.00 2.64
C PHE A 80 8.71 -5.33 2.88
N VAL A 81 8.24 -5.12 4.11
CA VAL A 81 6.82 -5.07 4.46
C VAL A 81 6.61 -3.83 5.33
N PRO A 82 5.90 -2.78 4.88
CA PRO A 82 5.51 -1.70 5.77
C PRO A 82 4.32 -2.16 6.59
N ALA A 83 4.59 -2.77 7.74
CA ALA A 83 3.63 -2.96 8.82
C ALA A 83 3.65 -1.71 9.69
N GLY A 84 2.64 -0.85 9.55
CA GLY A 84 2.52 0.35 10.37
C GLY A 84 1.82 1.53 9.71
N ILE A 85 0.61 1.31 9.20
CA ILE A 85 -0.40 2.39 9.24
C ILE A 85 -1.45 1.89 10.25
N PRO A 86 -1.51 2.42 11.47
CA PRO A 86 -2.67 2.17 12.33
C PRO A 86 -3.89 2.61 11.51
N ALA A 87 -4.93 1.77 11.47
CA ALA A 87 -6.19 2.10 10.82
C ALA A 87 -6.51 3.58 11.10
N ALA A 88 -6.46 4.41 10.05
CA ALA A 88 -6.72 5.83 10.17
C ALA A 88 -8.18 5.95 10.62
N ALA A 89 -8.35 6.21 11.91
CA ALA A 89 -9.57 6.68 12.50
C ALA A 89 -9.95 7.97 11.75
N PHE A 90 -10.92 7.88 10.86
CA PHE A 90 -11.66 9.03 10.35
C PHE A 90 -13.15 8.73 10.46
N ALA A 91 -13.60 8.64 11.71
CA ALA A 91 -14.99 8.93 12.03
C ALA A 91 -15.03 10.40 12.43
N PRO A 92 -15.60 11.32 11.61
CA PRO A 92 -16.01 12.60 12.14
C PRO A 92 -17.13 12.31 13.14
N ASP A 93 -16.87 12.67 14.39
CA ASP A 93 -17.89 12.73 15.43
C ASP A 93 -19.07 13.56 14.93
N MET A 94 -20.24 12.93 14.80
CA MET A 94 -21.49 13.59 14.44
C MET A 94 -22.60 13.07 15.34
N SER A 95 -22.79 13.84 16.44
CA SER A 95 -23.98 14.02 17.30
C SER A 95 -24.42 12.86 18.20
#